data_AF-A0A1W7CWM7-F1
#
_entry.id   AF-A0A1W7CWM7-F1
#
_cell.length_a   1.000
_cell.length_b   1.000
_cell.length_c   1.000
_cell.angle_alpha   90.00
_cell.angle_beta   90.00
_cell.angle_gamma   90.00
#
_symmetry.space_group_name_H-M   'P 1'
#
loop_
_entity.id
_entity.type
_entity.pdbx_description
1 polymer ?
#
loop_
_entity_poly.entity_id
_entity_poly.type
_entity_poly.pdbx_seq_one_letter_code
_entity_poly.pdbx_strand_id
1 'polypeptide(L)'
;MPTPPESLDTLRPALGSTSTTEVLHASWEAFDLALRVADAVTWLDGVDELRALAAARACAGGRALLPLPRDGRPLPLPRQPAASTRACADVLRDVHRSLTALARARPAPDPDGDALLEAAALAEDAATAFDGLAVV
;
A
#
# COMPACT_ATOMS: atom_id res chain seq x y z
N MET A 1 5.96 0.53 -24.62
CA MET A 1 6.06 0.05 -23.22
C MET A 1 5.27 0.99 -22.35
N PRO A 2 4.30 0.53 -21.55
CA PRO A 2 3.69 1.38 -20.52
C PRO A 2 4.77 1.73 -19.49
N THR A 3 5.00 3.03 -19.29
CA THR A 3 5.87 3.53 -18.21
C THR A 3 5.19 3.26 -16.87
N PRO A 4 5.91 2.74 -15.86
CA PRO A 4 5.34 2.62 -14.52
C PRO A 4 4.86 3.99 -14.04
N PRO A 5 3.78 4.05 -13.24
CA PRO A 5 3.29 5.31 -12.73
C PRO A 5 4.35 5.90 -11.78
N GLU A 6 4.93 7.03 -12.19
CA GLU A 6 6.06 7.72 -11.54
C GLU A 6 5.90 7.88 -10.02
N SER A 7 4.67 7.87 -9.51
CA SER A 7 4.32 8.02 -8.09
C SER A 7 4.54 6.78 -7.23
N LEU A 8 4.50 5.56 -7.79
CA LEU A 8 4.72 4.32 -7.03
C LEU A 8 6.21 3.99 -6.93
N ASP A 9 6.99 4.25 -7.98
CA ASP A 9 8.42 3.99 -7.99
C ASP A 9 9.17 4.87 -6.97
N THR A 10 8.66 6.07 -6.69
CA THR A 10 9.24 6.97 -5.69
C THR A 10 9.15 6.44 -4.26
N LEU A 11 8.25 5.49 -3.99
CA LEU A 11 8.06 4.91 -2.65
C LEU A 11 9.09 3.83 -2.33
N ARG A 12 9.54 3.07 -3.34
CA ARG A 12 10.42 1.91 -3.15
C ARG A 12 11.74 2.22 -2.44
N PRO A 13 12.47 3.32 -2.76
CA PRO A 13 13.67 3.68 -2.02
C PRO A 13 13.40 3.94 -0.53
N ALA A 14 12.30 4.62 -0.21
CA ALA A 14 11.94 4.94 1.17
C ALA A 14 11.48 3.70 1.96
N LEU A 15 10.80 2.75 1.31
CA LEU A 15 10.45 1.45 1.91
C LEU A 15 11.68 0.59 2.22
N GLY A 16 12.78 0.76 1.46
CA GLY A 16 14.06 0.11 1.71
C GLY A 16 15.00 0.88 2.65
N SER A 17 14.56 2.00 3.22
CA SER A 17 15.37 2.83 4.12
C SER A 17 15.62 2.17 5.47
N THR A 18 16.73 2.53 6.11
CA THR A 18 17.01 2.18 7.52
C THR A 18 16.29 3.11 8.50
N SER A 19 15.73 4.22 8.03
CA SER A 19 14.96 5.15 8.86
C SER A 19 13.54 4.64 9.07
N THR A 20 13.20 4.30 10.31
CA THR A 20 11.83 3.88 10.70
C THR A 20 10.79 4.92 10.28
N THR A 21 11.07 6.20 10.45
CA THR A 21 10.15 7.28 10.06
C THR A 21 9.90 7.30 8.56
N GLU A 22 10.92 7.10 7.73
CA GLU A 22 10.78 7.07 6.27
C GLU A 22 9.97 5.86 5.81
N VAL A 23 10.22 4.69 6.40
CA VAL A 23 9.47 3.47 6.09
C VAL A 23 8.00 3.61 6.47
N LEU A 24 7.68 4.13 7.66
CA LEU A 24 6.30 4.34 8.11
C LEU A 24 5.57 5.35 7.22
N HIS A 25 6.25 6.45 6.87
CA HIS A 25 5.72 7.46 5.97
C HIS A 25 5.43 6.88 4.57
N ALA A 26 6.39 6.17 3.98
CA ALA A 26 6.23 5.54 2.67
C ALA A 26 5.14 4.47 2.66
N SER A 27 5.02 3.71 3.75
CA SER A 27 3.96 2.70 3.93
C SER A 27 2.57 3.34 3.99
N TRP A 28 2.44 4.45 4.70
CA TRP A 28 1.20 5.21 4.76
C TRP A 28 0.80 5.76 3.38
N GLU A 29 1.74 6.36 2.65
CA GLU A 29 1.51 6.91 1.30
C GLU A 29 1.17 5.80 0.29
N ALA A 30 1.80 4.63 0.41
CA ALA A 30 1.46 3.46 -0.39
C ALA A 30 0.00 3.02 -0.16
N PHE A 31 -0.44 2.95 1.09
CA PHE A 31 -1.83 2.63 1.41
C PHE A 31 -2.82 3.70 0.92
N ASP A 32 -2.53 5.00 1.06
CA ASP A 32 -3.38 6.07 0.51
C ASP A 32 -3.52 5.96 -1.01
N LEU A 33 -2.39 5.83 -1.71
CA LEU A 33 -2.39 5.78 -3.16
C LEU A 33 -3.12 4.54 -3.66
N ALA A 34 -2.86 3.37 -3.06
CA ALA A 34 -3.53 2.14 -3.40
C ALA A 34 -5.04 2.21 -3.13
N LEU A 35 -5.47 2.76 -1.98
CA LEU A 35 -6.89 3.02 -1.70
C LEU A 35 -7.54 3.83 -2.81
N ARG A 36 -6.91 4.93 -3.23
CA ARG A 36 -7.46 5.81 -4.28
C ARG A 36 -7.44 5.16 -5.66
N VAL A 37 -6.48 4.28 -5.95
CA VAL A 37 -6.50 3.46 -7.16
C VAL A 37 -7.65 2.46 -7.12
N ALA A 38 -7.86 1.77 -6.00
CA ALA A 38 -8.98 0.84 -5.83
C ALA A 38 -10.32 1.55 -6.05
N ASP A 39 -10.53 2.71 -5.41
CA ASP A 39 -11.74 3.52 -5.60
C ASP A 39 -11.93 3.95 -7.07
N ALA A 40 -10.85 4.34 -7.75
CA ALA A 40 -10.90 4.78 -9.14
C ALA A 40 -11.21 3.64 -10.13
N VAL A 41 -10.82 2.40 -9.82
CA VAL A 41 -11.07 1.24 -10.70
C VAL A 41 -12.35 0.49 -10.36
N THR A 42 -12.93 0.70 -9.18
CA THR A 42 -14.10 -0.05 -8.68
C THR A 42 -15.26 -0.06 -9.67
N TRP A 43 -15.47 1.03 -10.41
CA TRP A 43 -16.63 1.20 -11.31
C TRP A 43 -16.29 1.04 -12.79
N LEU A 44 -15.11 0.48 -13.11
CA LEU A 44 -14.73 0.24 -14.50
C LEU A 44 -15.28 -1.10 -14.98
N ASP A 45 -15.80 -1.11 -16.21
CA ASP A 45 -16.24 -2.34 -16.87
C ASP A 45 -15.09 -3.36 -16.92
N GLY A 46 -15.39 -4.62 -16.55
CA GLY A 46 -14.41 -5.71 -16.55
C GLY A 46 -13.54 -5.81 -15.29
N VAL A 47 -13.75 -4.95 -14.29
CA VAL A 47 -13.11 -5.04 -12.97
C VAL A 47 -14.00 -5.78 -11.98
N ASP A 48 -13.42 -6.65 -11.16
CA ASP A 48 -14.12 -7.30 -10.04
C ASP A 48 -14.33 -6.29 -8.90
N GLU A 49 -15.54 -5.75 -8.80
CA GLU A 49 -15.95 -4.75 -7.81
C GLU A 49 -15.68 -5.21 -6.36
N LEU A 50 -15.92 -6.49 -6.06
CA LEU A 50 -15.73 -7.03 -4.70
C LEU A 50 -14.25 -7.06 -4.33
N ARG A 51 -13.38 -7.39 -5.29
CA ARG A 51 -11.92 -7.32 -5.08
C ARG A 51 -11.44 -5.89 -4.94
N ALA A 52 -12.00 -4.95 -5.68
CA ALA A 52 -11.62 -3.54 -5.59
C ALA A 52 -12.01 -2.98 -4.21
N LEU A 53 -13.22 -3.28 -3.73
CA LEU A 53 -13.67 -2.93 -2.39
C LEU A 53 -12.85 -3.61 -1.28
N ALA A 54 -12.46 -4.88 -1.46
CA ALA A 54 -11.59 -5.57 -0.52
C ALA A 54 -10.21 -4.91 -0.42
N ALA A 55 -9.61 -4.55 -1.56
CA ALA A 55 -8.35 -3.82 -1.62
C ALA A 55 -8.46 -2.46 -0.93
N ALA A 56 -9.51 -1.68 -1.22
CA ALA A 56 -9.78 -0.39 -0.60
C ALA A 56 -9.91 -0.52 0.94
N ARG A 57 -10.71 -1.48 1.41
CA ARG A 57 -10.91 -1.72 2.86
C ARG A 57 -9.60 -2.07 3.56
N ALA A 58 -8.81 -2.98 2.98
CA ALA A 58 -7.52 -3.37 3.55
C ALA A 58 -6.54 -2.20 3.59
N CYS A 59 -6.48 -1.39 2.53
CA CYS A 59 -5.64 -0.20 2.49
C CYS A 59 -6.06 0.86 3.53
N ALA A 60 -7.36 1.12 3.67
CA ALA A 60 -7.89 2.04 4.67
C ALA A 60 -7.56 1.59 6.10
N GLY A 61 -7.68 0.28 6.38
CA GLY A 61 -7.29 -0.31 7.65
C GLY A 61 -5.80 -0.16 7.93
N GLY A 62 -4.94 -0.54 6.97
CA GLY A 62 -3.49 -0.47 7.12
C GLY A 62 -3.01 0.96 7.36
N ARG A 63 -3.56 1.93 6.62
CA ARG A 63 -3.28 3.36 6.81
C ARG A 63 -3.69 3.86 8.20
N ALA A 64 -4.81 3.41 8.74
CA ALA A 64 -5.32 3.86 10.04
C ALA A 64 -4.43 3.40 11.22
N LEU A 65 -3.65 2.35 11.04
CA LEU A 65 -2.71 1.82 12.04
C LEU A 65 -1.35 2.53 12.02
N LEU A 66 -1.07 3.35 11.00
CA LEU A 66 0.20 4.03 10.83
C LEU A 66 0.12 5.50 11.26
N PRO A 67 1.21 6.08 11.78
CA PRO A 67 1.24 7.50 12.14
C PRO A 67 1.05 8.38 10.91
N LEU A 68 0.31 9.48 11.08
CA LEU A 68 0.05 10.43 10.02
C LEU A 68 1.37 11.11 9.55
N PRO A 69 1.63 11.19 8.24
CA PRO A 69 2.68 12.02 7.67
C PRO A 69 2.64 13.46 8.16
N ARG A 70 3.79 14.03 8.53
CA ARG A 70 3.89 15.45 8.95
C ARG A 70 3.80 16.42 7.79
N ASP A 71 4.27 16.04 6.60
CA ASP A 71 4.41 16.91 5.43
C ASP A 71 3.39 16.59 4.32
N GLY A 72 2.28 15.93 4.70
CA GLY A 72 1.33 15.22 3.82
C GLY A 72 0.87 16.01 2.58
N ARG A 73 1.54 15.77 1.46
CA ARG A 73 1.00 16.04 0.13
C ARG A 73 0.65 14.70 -0.49
N PRO A 74 -0.64 14.40 -0.68
CA PRO A 74 -1.06 13.13 -1.27
C PRO A 74 -0.34 12.90 -2.60
N LEU A 75 0.18 11.69 -2.80
CA LEU A 75 0.76 11.32 -4.10
C LEU A 75 -0.28 11.50 -5.21
N PRO A 76 0.12 11.95 -6.41
CA PRO A 76 -0.81 12.07 -7.52
C PRO A 76 -1.32 10.69 -7.93
N LEU A 77 -2.61 10.60 -8.25
CA LEU A 77 -3.20 9.36 -8.75
C LEU A 77 -2.56 9.03 -10.12
N PRO A 78 -2.25 7.75 -10.43
CA PRO A 78 -1.78 7.36 -11.74
C PRO A 78 -2.75 7.79 -12.84
N ARG A 79 -2.22 8.20 -14.01
CA ARG A 79 -3.05 8.55 -15.19
C ARG A 79 -3.90 7.38 -15.68
N GLN A 80 -3.44 6.15 -15.45
CA GLN A 80 -4.12 4.91 -15.82
C GLN A 80 -4.25 4.01 -14.57
N PRO A 81 -5.24 4.24 -13.69
CA PRO A 81 -5.40 3.49 -12.45
C PRO A 81 -5.52 1.97 -12.68
N ALA A 82 -6.31 1.55 -13.67
CA ALA A 82 -6.49 0.14 -14.02
C ALA A 82 -5.18 -0.56 -14.42
N ALA A 83 -4.32 0.11 -15.20
CA ALA A 83 -3.01 -0.40 -15.58
C ALA A 83 -1.99 -0.41 -14.41
N SER A 84 -2.31 0.27 -13.31
CA SER A 84 -1.44 0.43 -12.14
C SER A 84 -1.74 -0.56 -11.02
N THR A 85 -2.79 -1.38 -11.14
CA THR A 85 -3.21 -2.37 -10.13
C THR A 85 -2.08 -3.33 -9.74
N ARG A 86 -1.36 -3.88 -10.74
CA ARG A 86 -0.19 -4.73 -10.51
C ARG A 86 0.96 -4.01 -9.80
N ALA A 87 1.23 -2.76 -10.18
CA ALA A 87 2.26 -1.96 -9.52
C ALA A 87 1.87 -1.66 -8.05
N CYS A 88 0.58 -1.45 -7.77
CA CYS A 88 0.08 -1.30 -6.41
C CYS A 88 0.30 -2.59 -5.60
N ALA A 89 -0.02 -3.76 -6.17
CA ALA A 89 0.23 -5.04 -5.51
C ALA A 89 1.70 -5.24 -5.14
N ASP A 90 2.61 -4.92 -6.07
CA ASP A 90 4.05 -5.04 -5.81
C ASP A 90 4.53 -4.11 -4.69
N VAL A 91 4.09 -2.84 -4.69
CA VAL A 91 4.45 -1.89 -3.62
C VAL A 91 3.84 -2.30 -2.28
N LEU A 92 2.63 -2.82 -2.24
CA LEU A 92 2.01 -3.31 -1.00
C LEU A 92 2.75 -4.53 -0.43
N ARG A 93 3.34 -5.39 -1.27
CA ARG A 93 4.25 -6.45 -0.80
C ARG A 93 5.55 -5.89 -0.24
N ASP A 94 6.08 -4.82 -0.82
CA ASP A 94 7.22 -4.10 -0.25
C ASP A 94 6.87 -3.54 1.14
N VAL A 95 5.68 -2.94 1.29
CA VAL A 95 5.15 -2.49 2.59
C VAL A 95 5.06 -3.64 3.59
N HIS A 96 4.45 -4.77 3.22
CA HIS A 96 4.36 -5.96 4.06
C HIS A 96 5.75 -6.39 4.59
N ARG A 97 6.73 -6.49 3.69
CA ARG A 97 8.11 -6.88 4.05
C ARG A 97 8.75 -5.88 4.99
N SER A 98 8.65 -4.59 4.70
CA SER A 98 9.30 -3.53 5.49
C SER A 98 8.68 -3.38 6.88
N LEU A 99 7.34 -3.41 6.99
CA LEU A 99 6.65 -3.35 8.28
C LEU A 99 6.92 -4.59 9.14
N THR A 100 6.94 -5.78 8.53
CA THR A 100 7.32 -7.02 9.23
C THR A 100 8.76 -6.96 9.75
N ALA A 101 9.69 -6.43 8.96
CA ALA A 101 11.08 -6.25 9.36
C ALA A 101 11.22 -5.25 10.52
N LEU A 102 10.50 -4.12 10.46
CA LEU A 102 10.46 -3.13 11.54
C LEU A 102 9.91 -3.73 12.84
N ALA A 103 8.81 -4.47 12.78
CA ALA A 103 8.22 -5.12 13.94
C ALA A 103 9.20 -6.09 14.61
N ARG A 104 9.92 -6.90 13.82
CA ARG A 104 10.93 -7.84 14.32
C ARG A 104 12.15 -7.19 14.96
N ALA A 105 12.47 -5.95 14.58
CA ALA A 105 13.58 -5.20 15.15
C ALA A 105 13.26 -4.62 16.54
N ARG A 106 12.00 -4.68 16.98
CA ARG A 106 11.56 -4.15 18.27
C ARG A 106 11.65 -5.21 19.39
N PRO A 107 11.95 -4.81 20.63
CA PRO A 107 11.95 -5.73 21.77
C PRO A 107 10.51 -6.13 22.16
N ALA A 108 10.29 -7.41 22.45
CA ALA A 108 8.98 -7.90 22.88
C ALA A 108 8.79 -7.80 24.42
N PRO A 109 7.57 -7.52 24.92
CA PRO A 109 6.37 -7.11 24.19
C PRO A 109 6.37 -5.59 23.88
N ASP A 110 5.98 -5.23 22.65
CA ASP A 110 5.79 -3.84 22.23
C ASP A 110 4.45 -3.71 21.47
N PRO A 111 3.44 -3.00 22.01
CA PRO A 111 2.14 -2.85 21.37
C PRO A 111 2.22 -2.15 20.00
N ASP A 112 3.23 -1.32 19.77
CA ASP A 112 3.47 -0.75 18.45
C ASP A 112 3.94 -1.83 17.46
N GLY A 113 4.69 -2.82 17.93
CA GLY A 113 5.13 -3.96 17.11
C GLY A 113 3.95 -4.79 16.60
N ASP A 114 2.95 -5.01 17.46
CA ASP A 114 1.71 -5.71 17.07
C ASP A 114 0.92 -4.92 16.02
N ALA A 115 0.79 -3.60 16.19
CA ALA A 115 0.16 -2.73 15.19
C ALA A 115 0.88 -2.74 13.84
N LEU A 116 2.23 -2.82 13.84
CA LEU A 116 3.02 -2.94 12.61
C LEU A 116 2.80 -4.29 11.91
N LEU A 117 2.66 -5.38 12.67
CA LEU A 117 2.36 -6.69 12.11
C LEU A 117 0.94 -6.74 11.53
N GLU A 118 -0.04 -6.12 12.20
CA GLU A 118 -1.40 -6.00 11.69
C GLU A 118 -1.45 -5.17 10.40
N ALA A 119 -0.76 -4.02 10.37
CA ALA A 119 -0.63 -3.21 9.17
C ALA A 119 0.08 -4.00 8.04
N ALA A 120 1.11 -4.78 8.35
CA ALA A 120 1.78 -5.63 7.37
C ALA A 120 0.85 -6.71 6.79
N ALA A 121 -0.02 -7.32 7.61
CA ALA A 121 -1.00 -8.30 7.14
C ALA A 121 -2.02 -7.65 6.19
N LEU A 122 -2.51 -6.47 6.53
CA LEU A 122 -3.43 -5.70 5.68
C LEU A 122 -2.80 -5.30 4.34
N ALA A 123 -1.48 -5.05 4.30
CA ALA A 123 -0.76 -4.83 3.06
C ALA A 123 -0.77 -6.06 2.15
N GLU A 124 -0.55 -7.26 2.70
CA GLU A 124 -0.58 -8.51 1.93
C GLU A 124 -1.99 -8.85 1.43
N ASP A 125 -3.02 -8.63 2.27
CA ASP A 125 -4.42 -8.79 1.87
C ASP A 125 -4.80 -7.85 0.72
N ALA A 126 -4.39 -6.58 0.81
CA ALA A 126 -4.59 -5.61 -0.25
C ALA A 126 -3.85 -6.01 -1.53
N ALA A 127 -2.59 -6.46 -1.42
CA ALA A 127 -1.81 -6.90 -2.58
C ALA A 127 -2.46 -8.09 -3.29
N THR A 128 -2.96 -9.06 -2.52
CA THR A 128 -3.68 -10.23 -3.05
C THR A 128 -4.96 -9.82 -3.77
N ALA A 129 -5.71 -8.87 -3.19
CA ALA A 129 -6.90 -8.33 -3.83
C ALA A 129 -6.56 -7.62 -5.16
N PHE A 130 -5.51 -6.80 -5.19
CA PHE A 130 -5.04 -6.11 -6.40
C PHE A 130 -4.58 -7.05 -7.52
N ASP A 131 -3.87 -8.13 -7.20
CA ASP A 131 -3.48 -9.15 -8.18
C ASP A 131 -4.70 -9.81 -8.83
N GLY A 132 -5.78 -9.92 -8.06
CA GLY A 132 -7.05 -10.41 -8.54
C GLY A 132 -7.82 -9.44 -9.44
N LEU A 133 -7.38 -8.18 -9.58
CA LEU A 133 -8.03 -7.17 -10.43
C LEU A 133 -7.51 -7.15 -11.87
N ALA A 134 -6.75 -8.17 -12.29
CA ALA A 134 -6.25 -8.26 -13.65
C ALA A 134 -7.39 -8.09 -14.66
N VAL A 135 -7.36 -6.97 -15.39
CA VAL A 135 -8.33 -6.61 -16.43
C VAL A 135 -8.21 -7.63 -17.57
N VAL A 136 -9.31 -8.31 -17.87
CA VAL A 136 -9.44 -9.25 -19.01
C VAL A 136 -9.64 -8.46 -20.30
#